data_AF-A0A6A5KD24-F1
#
_entry.id   AF-A0A6A5KD24-F1
#
_cell.length_a   1.000
_cell.length_b   1.000
_cell.length_c   1.000
_cell.angle_alpha   90.00
_cell.angle_beta   90.00
_cell.angle_gamma   90.00
#
_symmetry.space_group_name_H-M   'P 1'
#
loop_
_entity.id
_entity.type
_entity.pdbx_description
1 polymer ?
#
loop_
_entity_poly.entity_id
_entity_poly.type
_entity_poly.pdbx_seq_one_letter_code
_entity_poly.pdbx_strand_id
1 'polypeptide(L)'
;IRAYLRKAQAYFTMREYSKCVNVCAEAMEHDKDGKNAREIQAQETKALQAQYSAREGETEQQTMERIQRDPEIVGILQDPIMQSILQQAKDDPAALQEHLRNPSIRSKIQKLVHAGVIR
;
A
#
# COMPACT_ATOMS: atom_id res chain seq x y z
N ILE A 1 -4.15 -17.28 -24.78
CA ILE A 1 -4.12 -17.58 -23.32
C ILE A 1 -2.74 -17.96 -22.79
N ARG A 2 -2.06 -19.00 -23.29
CA ARG A 2 -0.72 -19.40 -22.79
C ARG A 2 0.33 -18.28 -22.78
N ALA A 3 0.30 -17.38 -23.77
CA ALA A 3 1.18 -16.21 -23.80
C ALA A 3 0.90 -15.22 -22.65
N TYR A 4 -0.37 -14.99 -22.32
CA TYR A 4 -0.78 -14.14 -21.20
C TYR A 4 -0.34 -14.73 -19.87
N LEU A 5 -0.50 -16.05 -19.67
CA LEU A 5 -0.03 -16.73 -18.46
C LEU A 5 1.49 -16.60 -18.28
N ARG A 6 2.28 -16.76 -19.36
CA ARG A 6 3.74 -16.53 -19.31
C ARG A 6 4.08 -15.06 -18.99
N LYS A 7 3.35 -14.11 -19.58
CA LYS A 7 3.53 -12.67 -19.31
C LYS A 7 3.19 -12.33 -17.85
N ALA A 8 2.08 -12.85 -17.33
CA ALA A 8 1.69 -12.70 -15.92
C ALA A 8 2.75 -13.33 -15.00
N GLN A 9 3.29 -14.50 -15.35
CA GLN A 9 4.34 -15.14 -14.58
C GLN A 9 5.66 -14.34 -14.58
N ALA A 10 6.01 -13.71 -15.69
CA ALA A 10 7.15 -12.78 -15.74
C ALA A 10 6.93 -11.55 -14.84
N TYR A 11 5.74 -10.94 -14.84
CA TYR A 11 5.45 -9.85 -13.91
C TYR A 11 5.46 -10.31 -12.45
N PHE A 12 5.00 -11.53 -12.18
CA PHE A 12 5.07 -12.12 -10.84
C PHE A 12 6.52 -12.31 -10.37
N THR A 13 7.43 -12.81 -11.22
CA THR A 13 8.85 -12.94 -10.86
C THR A 13 9.56 -11.59 -10.72
N MET A 14 9.13 -10.57 -11.47
CA MET A 14 9.60 -9.19 -11.34
C MET A 14 9.00 -8.45 -10.13
N ARG A 15 8.16 -9.11 -9.32
CA ARG A 15 7.42 -8.52 -8.18
C ARG A 15 6.50 -7.36 -8.58
N GLU A 16 6.15 -7.25 -9.86
CA GLU A 16 5.20 -6.28 -10.38
C GLU A 16 3.76 -6.85 -10.28
N TYR A 17 3.32 -7.13 -9.05
CA TYR A 17 2.08 -7.88 -8.81
C TYR A 17 0.83 -7.20 -9.38
N SER A 18 0.76 -5.87 -9.35
CA SER A 18 -0.37 -5.14 -9.96
C SER A 18 -0.45 -5.34 -11.48
N LYS A 19 0.70 -5.40 -12.18
CA LYS A 19 0.72 -5.70 -13.62
C LYS A 19 0.38 -7.16 -13.89
N CYS A 20 0.79 -8.07 -13.01
CA CYS A 20 0.40 -9.49 -13.07
C CYS A 20 -1.13 -9.66 -13.03
N VAL A 21 -1.80 -8.99 -12.08
CA VAL A 21 -3.27 -9.03 -11.94
C VAL A 21 -3.95 -8.48 -13.20
N ASN A 22 -3.50 -7.34 -13.74
CA ASN A 22 -4.06 -6.77 -14.96
C ASN A 22 -3.96 -7.73 -16.17
N VAL A 23 -2.81 -8.39 -16.33
CA VAL A 23 -2.62 -9.39 -17.40
C VAL A 23 -3.51 -10.62 -17.20
N CYS A 24 -3.77 -11.01 -15.95
CA CYS A 24 -4.71 -12.11 -15.66
C CYS A 24 -6.15 -11.72 -16.01
N ALA A 25 -6.57 -10.48 -15.72
CA ALA A 25 -7.88 -9.96 -16.12
C ALA A 25 -8.04 -9.94 -17.66
N GLU A 26 -7.04 -9.43 -18.39
CA GLU A 26 -7.02 -9.50 -19.86
C GLU A 26 -7.10 -10.94 -20.37
N ALA A 27 -6.37 -11.87 -19.73
CA ALA A 27 -6.41 -13.28 -20.10
C ALA A 27 -7.81 -13.89 -19.95
N MET A 28 -8.55 -13.47 -18.92
CA MET A 28 -9.91 -13.94 -18.65
C MET A 28 -10.89 -13.48 -19.73
N GLU A 29 -10.80 -12.21 -20.16
CA GLU A 29 -11.64 -11.66 -21.24
C GLU A 29 -11.39 -12.37 -22.58
N HIS A 30 -10.16 -12.81 -22.81
CA HIS A 30 -9.79 -13.55 -24.02
C HIS A 30 -10.06 -15.06 -23.93
N ASP A 31 -10.33 -15.64 -22.75
CA ASP A 31 -10.59 -17.08 -22.57
C ASP A 31 -12.07 -17.42 -22.77
N LYS A 32 -12.56 -17.22 -24.00
CA LYS A 32 -13.97 -17.44 -24.36
C LYS A 32 -14.49 -18.87 -24.13
N ASP A 33 -13.59 -19.85 -24.13
CA ASP A 33 -13.90 -21.26 -23.88
C ASP A 33 -13.87 -21.64 -22.39
N GLY A 34 -13.39 -20.75 -21.50
CA GLY A 34 -13.24 -20.99 -20.07
C GLY A 34 -12.28 -22.14 -19.69
N LYS A 35 -11.54 -22.70 -20.65
CA LYS A 35 -10.67 -23.87 -20.44
C LYS A 35 -9.47 -23.56 -19.56
N ASN A 36 -9.06 -22.30 -19.49
CA ASN A 36 -7.88 -21.85 -18.75
C ASN A 36 -8.24 -20.93 -17.57
N ALA A 37 -9.53 -20.61 -17.39
CA ALA A 37 -10.04 -19.76 -16.31
C ALA A 37 -9.51 -20.17 -14.93
N ARG A 38 -9.42 -21.47 -14.66
CA ARG A 38 -8.88 -22.00 -13.40
C ARG A 38 -7.40 -21.66 -13.19
N GLU A 39 -6.58 -21.75 -14.24
CA GLU A 39 -5.15 -21.39 -14.16
C GLU A 39 -4.96 -19.88 -14.03
N ILE A 40 -5.77 -19.09 -14.75
CA ILE A 40 -5.75 -17.62 -14.68
C ILE A 40 -6.12 -17.16 -13.28
N GLN A 41 -7.22 -17.67 -12.70
CA GLN A 41 -7.64 -17.35 -11.33
C GLN A 41 -6.61 -17.79 -10.29
N ALA A 42 -5.97 -18.95 -10.47
CA ALA A 42 -4.92 -19.40 -9.56
C ALA A 42 -3.71 -18.44 -9.58
N GLN A 43 -3.30 -17.98 -10.76
CA GLN A 43 -2.20 -17.02 -10.92
C GLN A 43 -2.56 -15.64 -10.37
N GLU A 44 -3.80 -15.18 -10.61
CA GLU A 44 -4.33 -13.92 -10.09
C GLU A 44 -4.41 -13.94 -8.56
N THR A 45 -4.98 -15.00 -7.97
CA THR A 45 -5.07 -15.19 -6.52
C THR A 45 -3.67 -15.21 -5.89
N LYS A 46 -2.71 -15.87 -6.54
CA LYS A 46 -1.32 -15.91 -6.08
C LYS A 46 -0.65 -14.54 -6.17
N ALA A 47 -0.91 -13.76 -7.22
CA ALA A 47 -0.40 -12.41 -7.37
C ALA A 47 -1.02 -11.44 -6.35
N LEU A 48 -2.33 -11.53 -6.13
CA LEU A 48 -3.03 -10.79 -5.09
C LEU A 48 -2.50 -11.17 -3.71
N GLN A 49 -2.41 -12.46 -3.40
CA GLN A 49 -1.87 -12.91 -2.12
C GLN A 49 -0.41 -12.47 -1.95
N ALA A 50 0.44 -12.52 -2.98
CA ALA A 50 1.79 -11.99 -2.91
C ALA A 50 1.82 -10.46 -2.77
N GLN A 51 0.88 -9.74 -3.38
CA GLN A 51 0.69 -8.30 -3.21
C GLN A 51 0.23 -7.96 -1.79
N TYR A 52 -0.67 -8.75 -1.21
CA TYR A 52 -1.17 -8.60 0.15
C TYR A 52 -0.13 -9.03 1.17
N SER A 53 0.58 -10.14 0.99
CA SER A 53 1.68 -10.55 1.87
C SER A 53 2.89 -9.62 1.77
N ALA A 54 3.15 -9.03 0.60
CA ALA A 54 4.10 -7.92 0.48
C ALA A 54 3.63 -6.66 1.24
N ARG A 55 2.32 -6.51 1.49
CA ARG A 55 1.72 -5.42 2.29
C ARG A 55 1.61 -5.77 3.78
N GLU A 56 1.30 -7.01 4.14
CA GLU A 56 1.26 -7.50 5.53
C GLU A 56 2.65 -7.56 6.16
N GLY A 57 3.70 -7.57 5.32
CA GLY A 57 5.10 -7.35 5.68
C GLY A 57 5.65 -5.99 5.26
N GLU A 58 4.84 -4.91 5.24
CA GLU A 58 5.38 -3.53 5.24
C GLU A 58 6.18 -3.34 6.54
N THR A 59 7.45 -3.72 6.49
CA THR A 59 8.46 -3.31 7.44
C THR A 59 8.50 -1.79 7.45
N GLU A 60 8.84 -1.19 8.59
CA GLU A 60 9.04 0.25 8.74
C GLU A 60 9.81 0.85 7.55
N GLN A 61 10.72 0.10 6.93
CA GLN A 61 11.48 0.47 5.74
C GLN A 61 10.64 0.79 4.49
N GLN A 62 9.58 0.05 4.16
CA GLN A 62 8.74 0.37 2.99
C GLN A 62 7.77 1.52 3.26
N THR A 63 7.27 1.62 4.50
CA THR A 63 6.58 2.83 4.96
C THR A 63 7.54 4.02 4.88
N MET A 64 8.81 3.85 5.30
CA MET A 64 9.86 4.86 5.19
C MET A 64 10.19 5.21 3.74
N GLU A 65 10.19 4.25 2.80
CA GLU A 65 10.37 4.52 1.37
C GLU A 65 9.19 5.30 0.78
N ARG A 66 7.95 5.01 1.20
CA ARG A 66 6.77 5.81 0.78
C ARG A 66 6.78 7.20 1.39
N ILE A 67 7.13 7.31 2.68
CA ILE A 67 7.38 8.58 3.35
C ILE A 67 8.44 9.37 2.58
N GLN A 68 9.59 8.77 2.25
CA GLN A 68 10.68 9.44 1.52
C GLN A 68 10.29 9.89 0.11
N ARG A 69 9.35 9.19 -0.55
CA ARG A 69 8.81 9.60 -1.85
C ARG A 69 7.84 10.77 -1.75
N ASP A 70 7.26 11.03 -0.58
CA ASP A 70 6.34 12.14 -0.35
C ASP A 70 7.04 13.25 0.46
N PRO A 71 7.55 14.31 -0.22
CA PRO A 71 8.27 15.38 0.46
C PRO A 71 7.40 16.15 1.46
N GLU A 72 6.07 16.16 1.30
CA GLU A 72 5.18 16.78 2.28
C GLU A 72 5.16 15.99 3.59
N ILE A 73 5.17 14.66 3.52
CA ILE A 73 5.16 13.80 4.71
C ILE A 73 6.50 13.84 5.43
N VAL A 74 7.61 13.87 4.69
CA VAL A 74 8.94 14.10 5.28
C VAL A 74 8.98 15.43 6.02
N GLY A 75 8.45 16.50 5.41
CA GLY A 75 8.39 17.82 6.04
C GLY A 75 7.55 17.84 7.31
N ILE A 76 6.45 17.08 7.34
CA ILE A 76 5.59 16.96 8.53
C ILE A 76 6.30 16.16 9.64
N LEU A 77 7.06 15.12 9.30
CA LEU A 77 7.81 14.31 10.28
C LEU A 77 9.01 15.05 10.87
N GLN A 78 9.60 15.99 10.11
CA GLN A 78 10.66 16.87 10.59
C GLN A 78 10.14 18.00 11.49
N ASP A 79 8.83 18.20 11.58
CA ASP A 79 8.24 19.23 12.42
C ASP A 79 8.35 18.83 13.91
N PRO A 80 9.09 19.61 14.74
CA PRO A 80 9.26 19.31 16.17
C PRO A 80 7.93 19.33 16.94
N ILE A 81 6.93 20.08 16.47
CA ILE A 81 5.61 20.12 17.07
C ILE A 81 4.90 18.78 16.83
N MET A 82 5.00 18.23 15.62
CA MET A 82 4.37 16.94 15.30
C MET A 82 5.00 15.79 16.07
N GLN A 83 6.33 15.77 16.20
CA GLN A 83 7.02 14.76 17.02
C GLN A 83 6.56 14.80 18.47
N SER A 84 6.40 16.00 19.03
CA SER A 84 5.90 16.19 20.39
C SER A 84 4.47 15.68 20.55
N ILE A 85 3.60 15.91 19.56
CA ILE A 85 2.20 15.44 19.56
C ILE A 85 2.12 13.92 19.42
N LEU A 86 2.94 13.31 18.57
CA LEU A 86 3.00 11.85 18.42
C LEU A 86 3.50 11.17 19.71
N GLN A 87 4.44 11.80 20.42
CA GLN A 87 4.89 11.32 21.72
C GLN A 87 3.78 11.47 22.77
N GLN A 88 3.14 12.64 22.84
CA GLN A 88 2.01 12.88 23.74
C GLN A 88 0.82 11.96 23.44
N ALA A 89 0.55 11.63 22.18
CA ALA A 89 -0.55 10.75 21.78
C ALA A 89 -0.37 9.30 22.27
N LYS A 90 0.88 8.85 22.49
CA LYS A 90 1.15 7.54 23.10
C LYS A 90 0.78 7.50 24.58
N ASP A 91 1.00 8.62 25.27
CA ASP A 91 0.81 8.73 26.72
C ASP A 91 -0.62 9.18 27.08
N ASP A 92 -1.23 10.05 26.25
CA ASP A 92 -2.57 10.60 26.44
C ASP A 92 -3.32 10.81 25.10
N PRO A 93 -4.24 9.91 24.72
CA PRO A 93 -5.05 10.07 23.52
C PRO A 93 -6.05 11.25 23.60
N ALA A 94 -6.33 11.81 24.79
CA ALA A 94 -7.17 12.99 24.94
C ALA A 94 -6.42 14.28 24.51
N ALA A 95 -5.12 14.38 24.81
CA ALA A 95 -4.28 15.49 24.37
C ALA A 95 -4.20 15.59 22.83
N LEU A 96 -4.20 14.44 22.14
CA LEU A 96 -4.27 14.39 20.68
C LEU A 96 -5.54 15.05 20.13
N GLN A 97 -6.69 14.87 20.79
CA GLN A 97 -7.95 15.47 20.35
C GLN A 97 -7.94 17.00 20.45
N GLU A 98 -7.26 17.56 21.45
CA GLU A 98 -7.10 19.01 21.58
C GLU A 98 -6.26 19.56 20.42
N HIS A 99 -5.18 18.87 20.05
CA HIS A 99 -4.33 19.25 18.91
C HIS A 99 -5.04 19.09 17.56
N LEU A 100 -5.97 18.15 17.44
CA LEU A 100 -6.83 17.98 16.25
C LEU A 100 -7.83 19.13 16.06
N ARG A 101 -8.11 19.94 17.11
CA ARG A 101 -8.90 21.17 16.95
C ARG A 101 -8.18 22.21 16.09
N ASN A 102 -6.85 22.18 16.05
CA ASN A 102 -6.09 23.06 15.18
C ASN A 102 -6.16 22.52 13.73
N PRO A 103 -6.74 23.27 12.78
CA PRO A 103 -6.93 22.81 11.40
C PRO A 103 -5.60 22.50 10.69
N SER A 104 -4.51 23.19 11.05
CA SER A 104 -3.19 22.94 10.48
C SER A 104 -2.63 21.58 10.92
N ILE A 105 -2.76 21.24 12.20
CA ILE A 105 -2.29 19.97 12.77
C ILE A 105 -3.17 18.82 12.29
N ARG A 106 -4.49 19.02 12.26
CA ARG A 106 -5.45 18.05 11.74
C ARG A 106 -5.11 17.60 10.33
N SER A 107 -4.82 18.55 9.44
CA SER A 107 -4.45 18.23 8.05
C SER A 107 -3.17 17.40 7.99
N LYS A 108 -2.16 17.73 8.79
CA LYS A 108 -0.89 17.00 8.86
C LYS A 108 -1.06 15.58 9.42
N ILE A 109 -1.83 15.40 10.49
CA ILE A 109 -2.12 14.08 11.07
C ILE A 109 -2.90 13.22 10.08
N GLN A 110 -3.90 13.80 9.41
CA GLN A 110 -4.69 13.09 8.42
C GLN A 110 -3.82 12.57 7.26
N LYS A 111 -2.85 13.37 6.79
CA LYS A 111 -1.85 12.93 5.81
C LYS A 111 -0.97 11.77 6.33
N LEU A 112 -0.54 11.81 7.59
CA LEU A 112 0.24 10.73 8.21
C LEU A 112 -0.55 9.42 8.38
N VAL A 113 -1.84 9.52 8.70
CA VAL A 113 -2.76 8.37 8.77
C VAL A 113 -2.97 7.76 7.38
N HIS A 114 -3.20 8.58 6.35
CA HIS A 114 -3.33 8.11 4.97
C HIS A 114 -2.06 7.44 4.43
N ALA A 115 -0.89 7.84 4.93
CA ALA A 115 0.39 7.24 4.59
C ALA A 115 0.74 6.00 5.43
N GLY A 116 -0.12 5.61 6.39
CA GLY A 116 0.08 4.40 7.20
C GLY A 116 1.19 4.53 8.25
N VAL A 117 1.63 5.75 8.55
CA VAL A 117 2.66 6.04 9.57
C VAL A 117 2.06 5.93 10.97
N ILE A 118 0.80 6.33 11.11
CA ILE A 118 0.01 6.26 12.36
C ILE A 118 -1.07 5.19 12.15
N ARG A 119 -1.13 4.21 13.06
CA ARG A 119 -2.15 3.15 13.09
C ARG A 119 -3.05 3.32 14.31
#